data_AF-A0A9X9S407-F1
#
_entry.id   AF-A0A9X9S407-F1
#
_cell.length_a   1.000
_cell.length_b   1.000
_cell.length_c   1.000
_cell.angle_alpha   90.00
_cell.angle_beta   90.00
_cell.angle_gamma   90.00
#
_symmetry.space_group_name_H-M   'P 1'
#
loop_
_entity.id
_entity.type
_entity.pdbx_description
1 polymer ?
#
loop_
_entity_poly.entity_id
_entity_poly.type
_entity_poly.pdbx_seq_one_letter_code
_entity_poly.pdbx_strand_id
1 'polypeptide(L)'
;MDRHLQKKHFAIIAAVSGIVIVCLFLIFVVLPVGPGLPPPDIRKDWFIPGSDIKSIENSSIYLLGVEESTDFPFISDQNGLCSHTEYRDTATRARLMTESCYFEDFDNFLQAQCELCNYLSSHGSIIPVLLHMKTPDGYEYTLSATAYSTDTFQGYFIVAERPFISSSEDYFILYYGYLDDASLRYSEERVHSLINDASLYATREGSVGKLDCERCD
;
A
#
# COMPACT_ATOMS: atom_id res chain seq x y z
N MET A 1 3.00 61.31 36.63
CA MET A 1 2.71 59.89 36.35
C MET A 1 4.03 59.19 36.13
N ASP A 2 4.33 58.12 36.86
CA ASP A 2 5.71 57.70 37.10
C ASP A 2 6.31 56.88 35.94
N ARG A 3 7.42 57.39 35.38
CA ARG A 3 8.20 56.77 34.30
C ARG A 3 8.75 55.40 34.73
N HIS A 4 8.91 55.16 36.03
CA HIS A 4 9.35 53.89 36.60
C HIS A 4 8.24 52.82 36.59
N LEU A 5 6.97 53.24 36.67
CA LEU A 5 5.81 52.34 36.64
C LEU A 5 5.56 51.84 35.20
N GLN A 6 5.59 52.74 34.21
CA GLN A 6 5.44 52.36 32.80
C GLN A 6 6.50 51.35 32.32
N LYS A 7 7.76 51.50 32.75
CA LYS A 7 8.82 50.52 32.44
C LYS A 7 8.50 49.12 32.99
N LYS A 8 7.93 49.00 34.20
CA LYS A 8 7.50 47.71 34.77
C LYS A 8 6.36 47.09 33.97
N HIS A 9 5.32 47.86 33.62
CA HIS A 9 4.21 47.35 32.81
C HIS A 9 4.69 46.88 31.42
N PHE A 10 5.57 47.62 30.76
CA PHE A 10 6.11 47.23 29.46
C PHE A 10 6.94 45.94 29.53
N ALA A 11 7.76 45.77 30.57
CA ALA A 11 8.53 44.54 30.79
C ALA A 11 7.62 43.31 31.05
N ILE A 12 6.53 43.47 31.81
CA ILE A 12 5.55 42.41 32.05
C ILE A 12 4.85 42.00 30.73
N ILE A 13 4.41 42.98 29.93
CA ILE A 13 3.76 42.72 28.64
C ILE A 13 4.71 41.99 27.68
N ALA A 14 5.98 42.40 27.63
CA ALA A 14 7.00 41.72 26.81
C ALA A 14 7.26 40.27 27.26
N ALA A 15 7.31 40.02 28.57
CA ALA A 15 7.49 38.67 29.11
C ALA A 15 6.28 37.75 28.81
N VAL A 16 5.06 38.24 29.00
CA VAL A 16 3.83 37.48 28.68
C VAL A 16 3.74 37.20 27.18
N SER A 17 4.05 38.18 26.33
CA SER A 17 4.13 38.02 24.87
C SER A 17 5.11 36.90 24.48
N GLY A 18 6.34 36.92 25.05
CA GLY A 18 7.35 35.89 24.80
C GLY A 18 6.87 34.49 25.20
N ILE A 19 6.22 34.36 26.37
CA ILE A 19 5.64 33.07 26.82
C ILE A 19 4.56 32.58 25.84
N VAL A 20 3.63 33.43 25.42
CA VAL A 20 2.57 33.05 24.47
C VAL A 20 3.16 32.59 23.12
N ILE A 21 4.16 33.30 22.60
CA ILE A 21 4.84 32.92 21.35
C ILE A 21 5.57 31.57 21.50
N VAL A 22 6.26 31.33 22.61
CA VAL A 22 6.93 30.04 22.88
C VAL A 22 5.92 28.91 23.04
N CYS A 23 4.79 29.14 23.73
CA CYS A 23 3.71 28.15 23.83
C CYS A 23 3.09 27.83 22.47
N LEU A 24 2.82 28.83 21.62
CA LEU A 24 2.32 28.62 20.25
C LEU A 24 3.35 27.86 19.40
N PHE A 25 4.63 28.20 19.49
CA PHE A 25 5.69 27.49 18.78
C PHE A 25 5.79 26.02 19.24
N LEU A 26 5.71 25.76 20.54
CA LEU A 26 5.68 24.40 21.09
C LEU A 26 4.43 23.63 20.64
N ILE A 27 3.27 24.27 20.50
CA ILE A 27 2.07 23.63 19.95
C ILE A 27 2.33 23.15 18.50
N PHE A 28 2.95 23.97 17.65
CA PHE A 28 3.29 23.57 16.27
C PHE A 28 4.45 22.56 16.16
N VAL A 29 5.32 22.46 17.18
CA VAL A 29 6.42 21.46 17.22
C VAL A 29 5.96 20.12 17.81
N VAL A 30 4.98 20.14 18.73
CA VAL A 30 4.51 18.93 19.44
C VAL A 30 3.27 18.32 18.80
N LEU A 31 2.39 19.12 18.19
CA LEU A 31 1.27 18.60 17.41
C LEU A 31 1.67 18.51 15.92
N PRO A 32 1.72 17.30 15.32
CA PRO A 32 1.89 17.15 13.89
C PRO A 32 0.60 17.57 13.17
N VAL A 33 0.40 18.88 12.98
CA VAL A 33 -0.76 19.44 12.26
C VAL A 33 -0.50 19.38 10.75
N GLY A 34 -0.49 18.17 10.23
CA GLY A 34 -0.75 17.88 8.81
C GLY A 34 -2.18 17.34 8.64
N PRO A 35 -2.70 17.26 7.40
CA PRO A 35 -3.76 16.29 7.14
C PRO A 35 -3.19 14.90 7.47
N GLY A 36 -3.82 14.21 8.42
CA GLY A 36 -3.45 12.82 8.71
C GLY A 36 -3.66 11.93 7.49
N LEU A 37 -3.04 10.76 7.48
CA LEU A 37 -3.35 9.72 6.50
C LEU A 37 -4.87 9.46 6.52
N PRO A 38 -5.54 9.24 5.36
CA PRO A 38 -6.98 9.01 5.34
C PRO A 38 -7.32 7.72 6.08
N PRO A 39 -8.60 7.50 6.46
CA PRO A 39 -9.01 6.31 7.22
C PRO A 39 -8.62 4.97 6.57
N PRO A 40 -8.45 3.90 7.36
CA PRO A 40 -8.11 2.54 6.88
C PRO A 40 -8.94 2.06 5.70
N ASP A 41 -10.26 2.30 5.74
CA ASP A 41 -11.23 1.93 4.68
C ASP A 41 -10.93 2.57 3.32
N ILE A 42 -10.12 3.64 3.28
CA ILE A 42 -9.63 4.27 2.05
C ILE A 42 -8.21 3.77 1.73
N ARG A 43 -7.35 3.57 2.75
CA ARG A 43 -5.98 3.10 2.56
C ARG A 43 -5.91 1.71 1.92
N LYS A 44 -6.86 0.81 2.23
CA LYS A 44 -6.97 -0.52 1.61
C LYS A 44 -7.03 -0.50 0.07
N ASP A 45 -7.55 0.57 -0.54
CA ASP A 45 -7.75 0.67 -2.00
C ASP A 45 -6.59 1.37 -2.73
N TRP A 46 -5.56 1.84 -2.01
CA TRP A 46 -4.50 2.69 -2.54
C TRP A 46 -3.58 2.02 -3.56
N PHE A 47 -3.40 0.70 -3.47
CA PHE A 47 -2.57 -0.06 -4.41
C PHE A 47 -3.39 -0.81 -5.48
N ILE A 48 -4.67 -0.48 -5.62
CA ILE A 48 -5.56 -0.99 -6.67
C ILE A 48 -5.52 -0.05 -7.89
N PRO A 49 -4.99 -0.47 -9.05
CA PRO A 49 -4.97 0.35 -10.27
C PRO A 49 -6.37 0.82 -10.69
N GLY A 50 -6.56 2.14 -10.83
CA GLY A 50 -7.82 2.72 -11.29
C GLY A 50 -8.98 2.65 -10.29
N SER A 51 -8.71 2.43 -8.99
CA SER A 51 -9.68 2.70 -7.92
C SER A 51 -10.02 4.20 -7.82
N ASP A 52 -9.01 5.06 -8.03
CA ASP A 52 -9.18 6.49 -8.26
C ASP A 52 -9.88 6.77 -9.61
N ILE A 53 -10.84 7.70 -9.59
CA ILE A 53 -11.80 8.03 -10.68
C ILE A 53 -11.14 8.43 -12.03
N LYS A 54 -9.81 8.57 -12.09
CA LYS A 54 -9.09 8.66 -13.36
C LYS A 54 -9.00 7.27 -13.98
N SER A 55 -9.93 7.02 -14.89
CA SER A 55 -10.00 5.81 -15.70
C SER A 55 -8.64 5.45 -16.32
N ILE A 56 -8.43 4.16 -16.60
CA ILE A 56 -7.27 3.68 -17.36
C ILE A 56 -7.47 4.04 -18.85
N GLU A 57 -7.54 5.34 -19.14
CA GLU A 57 -8.21 5.98 -20.29
C GLU A 57 -7.58 5.68 -21.66
N ASN A 58 -6.44 4.97 -21.67
CA ASN A 58 -5.72 4.53 -22.86
C ASN A 58 -5.40 3.02 -22.88
N SER A 59 -5.89 2.23 -21.92
CA SER A 59 -5.64 0.78 -21.92
C SER A 59 -6.83 -0.02 -22.45
N SER A 60 -6.53 -1.24 -22.90
CA SER A 60 -7.53 -2.26 -23.23
C SER A 60 -8.24 -2.81 -21.98
N ILE A 61 -7.72 -2.51 -20.79
CA ILE A 61 -8.07 -3.08 -19.50
C ILE A 61 -9.13 -2.20 -18.84
N TYR A 62 -10.22 -2.79 -18.38
CA TYR A 62 -11.25 -2.09 -17.60
C TYR A 62 -11.55 -2.82 -16.30
N LEU A 63 -11.62 -2.04 -15.22
CA LEU A 63 -11.99 -2.48 -13.88
C LEU A 63 -13.48 -2.86 -13.85
N LEU A 64 -13.81 -4.01 -13.27
CA LEU A 64 -15.18 -4.53 -13.20
C LEU A 64 -15.94 -4.06 -11.95
N GLY A 65 -15.20 -3.68 -10.90
CA GLY A 65 -15.72 -3.21 -9.61
C GLY A 65 -14.70 -3.49 -8.50
N VAL A 66 -14.73 -2.73 -7.41
CA VAL A 66 -13.95 -3.04 -6.19
C VAL A 66 -14.92 -3.60 -5.16
N GLU A 67 -14.59 -4.78 -4.62
CA GLU A 67 -15.40 -5.54 -3.66
C GLU A 67 -14.53 -5.93 -2.46
N GLU A 68 -15.13 -6.38 -1.35
CA GLU A 68 -14.37 -6.95 -0.23
C GLU A 68 -13.80 -8.32 -0.65
N SER A 69 -12.51 -8.58 -0.38
CA SER A 69 -11.92 -9.85 -0.82
C SER A 69 -12.42 -11.04 0.00
N THR A 70 -12.69 -12.15 -0.70
CA THR A 70 -12.93 -13.47 -0.09
C THR A 70 -12.07 -14.58 -0.71
N ASP A 71 -11.17 -14.26 -1.64
CA ASP A 71 -10.39 -15.25 -2.41
C ASP A 71 -9.26 -15.90 -1.59
N PHE A 72 -8.64 -15.12 -0.69
CA PHE A 72 -7.67 -15.62 0.29
C PHE A 72 -8.27 -15.55 1.71
N PRO A 73 -8.93 -16.63 2.18
CA PRO A 73 -9.84 -16.56 3.32
C PRO A 73 -9.19 -16.14 4.64
N PHE A 74 -7.88 -16.34 4.81
CA PHE A 74 -7.16 -16.04 6.04
C PHE A 74 -6.78 -14.56 6.19
N ILE A 75 -6.69 -13.80 5.09
CA ILE A 75 -6.17 -12.42 5.17
C ILE A 75 -7.23 -11.46 5.71
N SER A 76 -8.51 -11.73 5.42
CA SER A 76 -9.62 -10.88 5.88
C SER A 76 -10.02 -11.10 7.35
N ASP A 77 -9.74 -12.28 7.92
CA ASP A 77 -10.14 -12.62 9.29
C ASP A 77 -9.24 -11.98 10.37
N GLN A 78 -8.00 -11.57 10.03
CA GLN A 78 -6.98 -11.11 10.99
C GLN A 78 -6.97 -9.59 11.24
N ASN A 79 -8.16 -8.97 11.30
CA ASN A 79 -8.34 -7.50 11.28
C ASN A 79 -7.73 -6.80 10.04
N GLY A 80 -7.43 -7.56 8.99
CA GLY A 80 -6.98 -7.03 7.71
C GLY A 80 -8.15 -6.46 6.92
N LEU A 81 -8.00 -5.25 6.40
CA LEU A 81 -8.99 -4.66 5.49
C LEU A 81 -8.61 -5.01 4.05
N CYS A 82 -9.30 -5.99 3.49
CA CYS A 82 -9.02 -6.54 2.17
C CYS A 82 -9.99 -6.06 1.10
N SER A 83 -9.45 -5.51 0.02
CA SER A 83 -10.18 -5.21 -1.21
C SER A 83 -9.72 -6.12 -2.34
N HIS A 84 -10.68 -6.60 -3.13
CA HIS A 84 -10.48 -7.33 -4.38
C HIS A 84 -11.00 -6.50 -5.56
N THR A 85 -10.39 -6.64 -6.73
CA THR A 85 -11.01 -6.26 -8.00
C THR A 85 -10.59 -7.15 -9.15
N GLU A 86 -11.54 -7.46 -10.04
CA GLU A 86 -11.24 -8.01 -11.35
C GLU A 86 -11.13 -6.93 -12.42
N TYR A 87 -10.26 -7.18 -13.39
CA TYR A 87 -10.19 -6.44 -14.64
C TYR A 87 -10.41 -7.38 -15.82
N ARG A 88 -10.94 -6.84 -16.92
CA ARG A 88 -10.93 -7.53 -18.21
C ARG A 88 -10.14 -6.77 -19.25
N ASP A 89 -9.24 -7.45 -19.93
CA ASP A 89 -8.57 -6.95 -21.12
C ASP A 89 -9.44 -7.21 -22.36
N THR A 90 -9.90 -6.15 -23.02
CA THR A 90 -10.69 -6.23 -24.27
C THR A 90 -9.91 -6.79 -25.46
N ALA A 91 -8.58 -6.67 -25.48
CA ALA A 91 -7.73 -7.11 -26.58
C ALA A 91 -7.40 -8.61 -26.50
N THR A 92 -7.12 -9.11 -25.29
CA THR A 92 -6.69 -10.51 -25.07
C THR A 92 -7.80 -11.40 -24.49
N ARG A 93 -8.85 -10.80 -23.91
CA ARG A 93 -9.87 -11.43 -23.05
C ARG A 93 -9.33 -12.00 -21.74
N ALA A 94 -8.08 -11.74 -21.39
CA ALA A 94 -7.54 -12.10 -20.08
C ALA A 94 -8.40 -11.48 -18.96
N ARG A 95 -8.67 -12.29 -17.93
CA ARG A 95 -9.20 -11.82 -16.65
C ARG A 95 -8.01 -11.62 -15.74
N LEU A 96 -7.76 -10.37 -15.37
CA LEU A 96 -6.75 -10.01 -14.39
C LEU A 96 -7.46 -9.79 -13.06
N MET A 97 -6.75 -9.95 -11.94
CA MET A 97 -7.26 -9.61 -10.63
C MET A 97 -6.17 -8.97 -9.79
N THR A 98 -6.58 -8.09 -8.88
CA THR A 98 -5.70 -7.57 -7.84
C THR A 98 -6.38 -7.59 -6.50
N GLU A 99 -5.61 -7.89 -5.46
CA GLU A 99 -6.05 -7.76 -4.09
C GLU A 99 -5.09 -6.89 -3.31
N SER A 100 -5.64 -6.13 -2.38
CA SER A 100 -4.90 -5.23 -1.49
C SER A 100 -5.47 -5.38 -0.09
N CYS A 101 -4.70 -6.00 0.79
CA CYS A 101 -5.04 -6.23 2.19
C CYS A 101 -4.18 -5.35 3.07
N TYR A 102 -4.84 -4.47 3.83
CA TYR A 102 -4.22 -3.44 4.65
C TYR A 102 -4.31 -3.73 6.15
N PHE A 103 -3.23 -3.43 6.88
CA PHE A 103 -3.11 -3.64 8.32
C PHE A 103 -2.54 -2.38 9.00
N GLU A 104 -3.12 -2.00 10.14
CA GLU A 104 -2.66 -0.91 11.02
C GLU A 104 -1.65 -1.36 12.10
N ASP A 105 -1.31 -2.64 12.14
CA ASP A 105 -0.56 -3.27 13.22
C ASP A 105 0.38 -4.36 12.67
N PHE A 106 1.60 -4.42 13.21
CA PHE A 106 2.65 -5.31 12.71
C PHE A 106 2.39 -6.79 13.06
N ASP A 107 1.84 -7.07 14.24
CA ASP A 107 1.62 -8.44 14.70
C ASP A 107 0.48 -9.10 13.90
N ASN A 108 -0.62 -8.36 13.66
CA ASN A 108 -1.71 -8.78 12.76
C ASN A 108 -1.20 -9.02 11.33
N PHE A 109 -0.38 -8.10 10.79
CA PHE A 109 0.23 -8.24 9.47
C PHE A 109 1.14 -9.47 9.37
N LEU A 110 2.00 -9.69 10.37
CA LEU A 110 2.91 -10.85 10.41
C LEU A 110 2.12 -12.16 10.51
N GLN A 111 1.09 -12.21 11.37
CA GLN A 111 0.23 -13.37 11.49
C GLN A 111 -0.49 -13.69 10.17
N ALA A 112 -1.10 -12.68 9.53
CA ALA A 112 -1.78 -12.86 8.24
C ALA A 112 -0.80 -13.31 7.14
N GLN A 113 0.43 -12.79 7.13
CA GLN A 113 1.47 -13.21 6.19
C GLN A 113 1.85 -14.68 6.39
N CYS A 114 1.96 -15.14 7.64
CA CYS A 114 2.31 -16.52 7.97
C CYS A 114 1.18 -17.51 7.68
N GLU A 115 -0.07 -17.15 7.99
CA GLU A 115 -1.25 -17.95 7.61
C GLU A 115 -1.38 -18.05 6.08
N LEU A 116 -1.15 -16.94 5.36
CA LEU A 116 -1.10 -16.93 3.91
C LEU A 116 0.03 -17.82 3.35
N CYS A 117 1.26 -17.69 3.84
CA CYS A 117 2.39 -18.53 3.42
C CYS A 117 2.08 -20.03 3.57
N ASN A 118 1.44 -20.43 4.68
CA ASN A 118 1.01 -21.80 4.91
C ASN A 118 -0.10 -22.25 3.93
N TYR A 119 -1.08 -21.37 3.66
CA TYR A 119 -2.14 -21.65 2.68
C TYR A 119 -1.58 -21.82 1.26
N LEU A 120 -0.80 -20.84 0.77
CA LEU A 120 -0.24 -20.87 -0.58
C LEU A 120 0.67 -22.08 -0.79
N SER A 121 1.50 -22.44 0.21
CA SER A 121 2.39 -23.61 0.15
C SER A 121 1.65 -24.95 0.14
N SER A 122 0.39 -24.99 0.61
CA SER A 122 -0.43 -26.21 0.63
C SER A 122 -1.39 -26.32 -0.56
N HIS A 123 -1.66 -25.23 -1.27
CA HIS A 123 -2.62 -25.17 -2.38
C HIS A 123 -2.00 -24.86 -3.75
N GLY A 124 -0.74 -24.44 -3.80
CA GLY A 124 -0.03 -24.12 -5.04
C GLY A 124 1.48 -24.14 -4.90
N SER A 125 2.15 -23.50 -5.86
CA SER A 125 3.61 -23.29 -5.87
C SER A 125 3.93 -21.84 -5.55
N ILE A 126 4.73 -21.59 -4.51
CA ILE A 126 5.32 -20.28 -4.23
C ILE A 126 6.81 -20.25 -4.56
N ILE A 127 7.26 -19.23 -5.28
CA ILE A 127 8.66 -19.07 -5.69
C ILE A 127 9.10 -17.61 -5.51
N PRO A 128 10.16 -17.31 -4.75
CA PRO A 128 10.76 -15.98 -4.72
C PRO A 128 11.31 -15.59 -6.10
N VAL A 129 10.88 -14.44 -6.64
CA VAL A 129 11.29 -13.94 -7.96
C VAL A 129 11.77 -12.49 -7.90
N LEU A 130 12.55 -12.12 -8.91
CA LEU A 130 12.93 -10.74 -9.20
C LEU A 130 12.28 -10.34 -10.53
N LEU A 131 11.27 -9.47 -10.46
CA LEU A 131 10.57 -8.96 -11.63
C LEU A 131 11.39 -7.82 -12.24
N HIS A 132 11.73 -7.94 -13.52
CA HIS A 132 12.37 -6.88 -14.28
C HIS A 132 11.30 -5.95 -14.85
N MET A 133 11.10 -4.83 -14.18
CA MET A 133 10.01 -3.90 -14.43
C MET A 133 10.48 -2.70 -15.25
N LYS A 134 9.56 -2.14 -16.03
CA LYS A 134 9.79 -0.93 -16.82
C LYS A 134 8.60 0.00 -16.72
N THR A 135 8.83 1.23 -16.27
CA THR A 135 7.78 2.26 -16.16
C THR A 135 7.34 2.77 -17.55
N PRO A 136 6.20 3.46 -17.66
CA PRO A 136 5.74 4.04 -18.92
C PRO A 136 6.70 5.07 -19.56
N ASP A 137 7.49 5.79 -18.76
CA ASP A 137 8.55 6.70 -19.24
C ASP A 137 9.88 5.98 -19.55
N GLY A 138 9.95 4.67 -19.33
CA GLY A 138 11.04 3.80 -19.75
C GLY A 138 12.14 3.58 -18.72
N TYR A 139 11.95 3.99 -17.47
CA TYR A 139 12.86 3.68 -16.36
C TYR A 139 12.75 2.20 -16.00
N GLU A 140 13.89 1.50 -15.96
CA GLU A 140 13.98 0.07 -15.64
C GLU A 140 14.38 -0.12 -14.18
N TYR A 141 13.64 -0.96 -13.47
CA TYR A 141 13.85 -1.29 -12.07
C TYR A 141 13.65 -2.78 -11.82
N THR A 142 14.00 -3.26 -10.64
CA THR A 142 13.77 -4.65 -10.23
C THR A 142 12.99 -4.69 -8.94
N LEU A 143 11.94 -5.51 -8.91
CA LEU A 143 11.05 -5.67 -7.77
C LEU A 143 11.16 -7.11 -7.25
N SER A 144 11.34 -7.29 -5.95
CA SER A 144 11.26 -8.62 -5.33
C SER A 144 9.81 -8.95 -5.05
N ALA A 145 9.37 -10.15 -5.45
CA ALA A 145 8.00 -10.63 -5.27
C ALA A 145 8.00 -12.14 -4.99
N THR A 146 6.86 -12.67 -4.55
CA THR A 146 6.62 -14.12 -4.50
C THR A 146 5.68 -14.49 -5.65
N ALA A 147 6.20 -15.17 -6.67
CA ALA A 147 5.34 -15.77 -7.69
C ALA A 147 4.49 -16.88 -7.05
N TYR A 148 3.20 -16.87 -7.36
CA TYR A 148 2.25 -17.91 -6.95
C TYR A 148 1.57 -18.49 -8.18
N SER A 149 1.49 -19.81 -8.24
CA SER A 149 0.77 -20.52 -9.30
C SER A 149 -0.01 -21.73 -8.80
N THR A 150 -1.18 -21.90 -9.41
CA THR A 150 -2.11 -23.03 -9.29
C THR A 150 -2.70 -23.30 -10.67
N ASP A 151 -3.59 -24.29 -10.79
CA ASP A 151 -4.33 -24.55 -12.04
C ASP A 151 -5.31 -23.41 -12.43
N THR A 152 -5.62 -22.46 -11.51
CA THR A 152 -6.62 -21.39 -11.73
C THR A 152 -6.08 -19.98 -11.54
N PHE A 153 -5.18 -19.78 -10.58
CA PHE A 153 -4.57 -18.49 -10.23
C PHE A 153 -3.08 -18.49 -10.57
N GLN A 154 -2.63 -17.46 -11.28
CA GLN A 154 -1.23 -17.23 -11.62
C GLN A 154 -0.91 -15.75 -11.41
N GLY A 155 0.12 -15.43 -10.62
CA GLY A 155 0.43 -14.04 -10.28
C GLY A 155 1.59 -13.85 -9.31
N TYR A 156 1.65 -12.67 -8.70
CA TYR A 156 2.71 -12.26 -7.79
C TYR A 156 2.12 -11.64 -6.52
N PHE A 157 2.58 -12.13 -5.37
CA PHE A 157 2.41 -11.46 -4.10
C PHE A 157 3.55 -10.47 -3.84
N ILE A 158 3.19 -9.28 -3.40
CA ILE A 158 4.10 -8.19 -3.05
C ILE A 158 3.70 -7.67 -1.66
N VAL A 159 4.68 -7.38 -0.84
CA VAL A 159 4.53 -6.79 0.50
C VAL A 159 5.01 -5.35 0.46
N ALA A 160 4.27 -4.44 1.10
CA ALA A 160 4.75 -3.09 1.38
C ALA A 160 4.70 -2.81 2.88
N GLU A 161 5.86 -2.54 3.50
CA GLU A 161 5.97 -2.19 4.91
C GLU A 161 6.26 -0.69 5.07
N ARG A 162 5.44 0.00 5.87
CA ARG A 162 5.53 1.43 6.18
C ARG A 162 5.77 2.32 4.95
N PRO A 163 5.03 2.14 3.82
CA PRO A 163 5.37 2.80 2.57
C PRO A 163 5.30 4.33 2.64
N PHE A 164 4.46 4.93 3.50
CA PHE A 164 4.20 6.38 3.48
C PHE A 164 5.08 7.20 4.43
N ILE A 165 5.26 6.76 5.68
CA ILE A 165 6.15 7.38 6.68
C ILE A 165 6.62 6.31 7.67
N SER A 166 7.87 6.36 8.12
CA SER A 166 8.42 5.35 9.08
C SER A 166 7.70 5.27 10.43
N SER A 167 7.04 6.36 10.81
CA SER A 167 6.27 6.48 12.05
C SER A 167 4.86 5.93 11.98
N SER A 168 4.35 5.57 10.79
CA SER A 168 3.05 4.90 10.67
C SER A 168 3.24 3.39 10.55
N GLU A 169 2.27 2.68 11.10
CA GLU A 169 2.23 1.21 11.11
C GLU A 169 1.32 0.74 9.97
N ASP A 170 1.63 1.21 8.76
CA ASP A 170 0.93 0.85 7.54
C ASP A 170 1.60 -0.38 6.91
N TYR A 171 0.91 -1.50 6.83
CA TYR A 171 1.41 -2.70 6.15
C TYR A 171 0.40 -3.21 5.13
N PHE A 172 0.92 -3.73 4.01
CA PHE A 172 0.11 -4.24 2.91
C PHE A 172 0.61 -5.60 2.45
N ILE A 173 -0.34 -6.50 2.21
CA ILE A 173 -0.17 -7.69 1.39
C ILE A 173 -0.96 -7.46 0.10
N LEU A 174 -0.26 -7.47 -1.03
CA LEU A 174 -0.80 -7.19 -2.35
C LEU A 174 -0.69 -8.43 -3.22
N TYR A 175 -1.68 -8.68 -4.07
CA TYR A 175 -1.64 -9.69 -5.11
C TYR A 175 -1.96 -9.07 -6.46
N TYR A 176 -1.20 -9.43 -7.49
CA TYR A 176 -1.47 -9.06 -8.89
C TYR A 176 -1.37 -10.32 -9.74
N GLY A 177 -2.45 -10.72 -10.40
CA GLY A 177 -2.49 -11.98 -11.14
C GLY A 177 -3.55 -12.04 -12.23
N TYR A 178 -3.74 -13.24 -12.74
CA TYR A 178 -4.74 -13.57 -13.75
C TYR A 178 -5.38 -14.94 -13.53
N LEU A 179 -6.53 -15.11 -14.17
CA LEU A 179 -7.32 -16.33 -14.25
C LEU A 179 -7.24 -16.87 -15.69
N ASP A 180 -7.07 -18.18 -15.85
CA ASP A 180 -6.88 -18.87 -17.15
C ASP A 180 -8.22 -19.04 -17.95
N ASP A 181 -8.27 -19.20 -19.27
CA ASP A 181 -7.23 -19.20 -20.33
C ASP A 181 -7.04 -17.83 -20.98
N ALA A 182 -5.78 -17.40 -21.03
CA ALA A 182 -5.28 -16.52 -22.07
C ALA A 182 -3.76 -16.71 -22.22
N SER A 183 -3.25 -16.65 -23.46
CA SER A 183 -1.84 -16.86 -23.81
C SER A 183 -0.85 -16.23 -22.82
N LEU A 184 -0.24 -17.07 -21.96
CA LEU A 184 0.52 -16.75 -20.74
C LEU A 184 1.33 -15.44 -20.80
N ARG A 185 2.13 -15.27 -21.86
CA ARG A 185 3.01 -14.12 -22.05
C ARG A 185 2.25 -12.77 -22.07
N TYR A 186 1.08 -12.71 -22.70
CA TYR A 186 0.28 -11.49 -22.71
C TYR A 186 -0.31 -11.21 -21.32
N SER A 187 -0.72 -12.24 -20.59
CA SER A 187 -1.23 -12.12 -19.22
C SER A 187 -0.15 -11.61 -18.25
N GLU A 188 1.08 -12.10 -18.37
CA GLU A 188 2.24 -11.63 -17.60
C GLU A 188 2.61 -10.15 -17.91
N GLU A 189 2.72 -9.78 -19.19
CA GLU A 189 2.96 -8.39 -19.61
C GLU A 189 1.85 -7.44 -19.10
N ARG A 190 0.61 -7.93 -18.94
CA ARG A 190 -0.51 -7.18 -18.37
C ARG A 190 -0.47 -7.06 -16.85
N VAL A 191 -0.09 -8.11 -16.12
CA VAL A 191 0.13 -8.04 -14.67
C VAL A 191 1.25 -7.04 -14.35
N HIS A 192 2.33 -7.02 -15.14
CA HIS A 192 3.38 -6.00 -14.98
C HIS A 192 2.87 -4.57 -15.24
N SER A 193 1.90 -4.38 -16.14
CA SER A 193 1.22 -3.08 -16.31
C SER A 193 0.46 -2.68 -15.05
N LEU A 194 -0.32 -3.59 -14.46
CA LEU A 194 -1.06 -3.32 -13.22
C LEU A 194 -0.12 -2.97 -12.05
N ILE A 195 1.00 -3.68 -11.90
CA ILE A 195 2.00 -3.38 -10.86
C ILE A 195 2.63 -2.00 -11.05
N ASN A 196 2.91 -1.59 -12.29
CA ASN A 196 3.40 -0.24 -12.59
C ASN A 196 2.33 0.83 -12.28
N ASP A 197 1.08 0.60 -12.70
CA ASP A 197 -0.02 1.55 -12.50
C ASP A 197 -0.35 1.71 -11.00
N ALA A 198 -0.23 0.62 -10.22
CA ALA A 198 -0.35 0.61 -8.76
C ALA A 198 0.68 1.50 -8.04
N SER A 199 1.73 1.97 -8.74
CA SER A 199 2.62 3.02 -8.25
C SER A 199 3.23 2.67 -6.87
N LEU A 200 3.86 1.51 -6.78
CA LEU A 200 4.45 0.93 -5.55
C LEU A 200 5.66 1.73 -5.04
N TYR A 201 5.41 2.95 -4.57
CA TYR A 201 6.41 3.86 -4.00
C TYR A 201 6.42 3.74 -2.48
N ALA A 202 7.43 3.06 -1.95
CA ALA A 202 7.83 3.27 -0.56
C ALA A 202 8.68 4.54 -0.43
N THR A 203 8.49 5.27 0.66
CA THR A 203 9.46 6.28 1.11
C THR A 203 10.77 5.63 1.49
N ARG A 204 11.82 6.46 1.69
CA ARG A 204 13.18 6.02 2.00
C ARG A 204 13.31 5.06 3.19
N GLU A 205 12.33 5.07 4.09
CA GLU A 205 12.34 4.32 5.35
C GLU A 205 11.33 3.16 5.36
N GLY A 206 10.47 3.07 4.35
CA GLY A 206 9.63 1.90 4.10
C GLY A 206 10.30 0.92 3.15
N SER A 207 9.65 -0.21 2.88
CA SER A 207 10.14 -1.24 1.96
C SER A 207 9.02 -1.82 1.09
N VAL A 208 9.39 -2.27 -0.11
CA VAL A 208 8.53 -3.10 -0.97
C VAL A 208 9.30 -4.37 -1.31
N GLY A 209 8.68 -5.54 -1.18
CA GLY A 209 9.36 -6.82 -1.34
C GLY A 209 8.42 -8.01 -1.52
N LYS A 210 8.97 -9.21 -1.32
CA LYS A 210 8.26 -10.50 -1.38
C LYS A 210 7.60 -10.85 -0.04
N LEU A 211 6.78 -11.91 -0.01
CA LEU A 211 6.39 -12.56 1.25
C LEU A 211 7.64 -13.14 1.96
N ASP A 212 7.72 -12.97 3.27
CA ASP A 212 8.80 -13.43 4.14
C ASP A 212 8.36 -14.67 4.96
N CYS A 213 8.05 -15.75 4.24
CA CYS A 213 7.59 -17.01 4.83
C CYS A 213 8.61 -17.70 5.77
N GLU A 214 9.86 -17.19 5.82
CA GLU A 214 10.91 -17.66 6.73
C GLU A 214 10.80 -17.02 8.14
N ARG A 215 9.95 -16.00 8.30
CA ARG A 215 9.77 -15.22 9.54
C ARG A 215 8.65 -15.74 10.44
N CYS A 216 8.18 -16.96 10.18
CA CYS A 216 6.98 -17.56 10.75
C CYS A 216 7.25 -18.66 11.79
N ASP A 217 8.53 -18.87 12.15
CA ASP A 217 9.03 -19.86 13.11
C ASP A 217 9.48 -19.22 14.44
#